data_AF-A0A948YI35-F1
#
_entry.id   AF-A0A948YI35-F1
#
_cell.length_a   1.000
_cell.length_b   1.000
_cell.length_c   1.000
_cell.angle_alpha   90.00
_cell.angle_beta   90.00
_cell.angle_gamma   90.00
#
_symmetry.space_group_name_H-M   'P 1'
#
loop_
_entity.id
_entity.type
_entity.pdbx_description
1 polymer ?
#
loop_
_entity_poly.entity_id
_entity_poly.type
_entity_poly.pdbx_seq_one_letter_code
_entity_poly.pdbx_strand_id
1 'polypeptide(L)' 'MRIILLGPPGAGKGTQSRTITKKLGIPHISTGDILRQASSQKTPLGLKAKNYMDRGHLVPDDLMINLIKE' A
#
# COMPACT_ATOMS: atom_id res chain seq x y z
N MET A 1 -13.00 -12.74 6.08
CA MET A 1 -12.06 -12.42 7.18
C MET A 1 -11.19 -11.24 6.75
N ARG A 2 -10.83 -10.31 7.65
CA ARG A 2 -10.00 -9.13 7.34
C ARG A 2 -8.83 -9.09 8.32
N ILE A 3 -7.60 -9.00 7.82
CA ILE A 3 -6.37 -9.06 8.62
C ILE A 3 -5.52 -7.83 8.30
N ILE A 4 -5.01 -7.17 9.34
CA ILE A 4 -4.02 -6.09 9.21
C ILE A 4 -2.69 -6.61 9.75
N LEU A 5 -1.63 -6.48 8.94
CA LEU A 5 -0.27 -6.86 9.31
C LEU A 5 0.56 -5.62 9.63
N LEU A 6 0.93 -5.45 10.89
CA LEU A 6 1.73 -4.34 11.39
C LEU A 6 3.16 -4.79 11.73
N GLY A 7 4.12 -3.88 11.65
CA GLY A 7 5.52 -4.13 11.99
C GLY A 7 6.49 -3.23 11.22
N PRO A 8 7.73 -3.06 11.70
CA PRO A 8 8.70 -2.16 11.09
C PRO A 8 9.16 -2.63 9.70
N PRO A 9 9.81 -1.76 8.89
CA PRO A 9 10.50 -2.17 7.67
C PRO A 9 11.45 -3.34 7.95
N GLY A 10 11.53 -4.32 7.03
CA GLY A 10 12.38 -5.50 7.21
C GLY A 10 11.81 -6.61 8.11
N ALA A 11 10.71 -6.39 8.85
CA ALA A 11 10.12 -7.39 9.76
C ALA A 11 9.46 -8.63 9.08
N GLY A 12 9.61 -8.80 7.77
CA GLY A 12 9.07 -9.97 7.06
C GLY A 12 7.55 -9.95 6.79
N LYS A 13 6.86 -8.82 6.97
CA LYS A 13 5.40 -8.70 6.73
C LYS A 13 4.95 -9.25 5.37
N GLY A 14 5.66 -8.91 4.29
CA GLY A 14 5.34 -9.40 2.94
C GLY A 14 5.58 -10.89 2.74
N THR A 15 6.49 -11.49 3.51
CA THR A 15 6.69 -12.94 3.54
C THR A 15 5.52 -13.62 4.23
N GLN A 16 5.09 -13.08 5.38
CA GLN A 16 3.96 -13.62 6.13
C GLN A 16 2.63 -13.43 5.39
N SER A 17 2.41 -12.28 4.75
CA SER A 17 1.18 -12.00 4.00
C SER A 17 0.97 -12.98 2.85
N ARG A 18 2.02 -13.39 2.15
CA ARG A 18 1.96 -14.43 1.10
C ARG A 18 1.51 -15.78 1.65
N THR A 19 2.06 -16.20 2.78
CA THR A 19 1.65 -17.46 3.42
C THR A 19 0.18 -17.41 3.87
N ILE A 20 -0.24 -16.30 4.49
CA ILE A 20 -1.62 -16.08 4.95
C ILE A 20 -2.60 -16.09 3.77
N THR A 21 -2.30 -15.36 2.71
CA THR A 21 -3.07 -15.29 1.46
C THR A 21 -3.27 -16.68 0.87
N LYS A 22 -2.19 -17.47 0.73
CA LYS A 22 -2.25 -18.83 0.19
C LYS A 22 -3.08 -19.79 1.06
N LYS A 23 -2.94 -19.71 2.38
CA LYS A 23 -3.64 -20.59 3.32
C LYS A 23 -5.14 -20.30 3.43
N LEU A 24 -5.52 -19.03 3.29
CA LEU A 24 -6.89 -18.58 3.58
C LEU A 24 -7.67 -18.20 2.31
N GLY A 25 -7.03 -18.20 1.14
CA GLY A 25 -7.66 -17.82 -0.12
C GLY A 25 -8.13 -16.36 -0.17
N ILE A 26 -7.50 -15.48 0.62
CA ILE A 26 -7.86 -14.05 0.68
C ILE A 26 -6.86 -13.21 -0.12
N PRO A 27 -7.28 -12.11 -0.76
CA PRO A 27 -6.36 -11.24 -1.50
C PRO A 27 -5.41 -10.50 -0.56
N HIS A 28 -4.19 -10.26 -1.04
CA HIS A 28 -3.22 -9.39 -0.38
C HIS A 28 -3.37 -7.96 -0.87
N ILE A 29 -3.62 -7.02 0.04
CA ILE A 29 -3.68 -5.58 -0.25
C ILE A 29 -2.49 -4.92 0.44
N SER A 30 -1.70 -4.18 -0.34
CA SER A 30 -0.49 -3.48 0.11
C SER A 30 -0.56 -2.03 -0.30
N THR A 31 -0.73 -1.14 0.68
CA THR A 31 -0.79 0.31 0.46
C THR A 31 0.47 0.84 -0.24
N GLY A 32 1.63 0.27 0.08
CA GLY A 32 2.88 0.59 -0.59
C GLY A 32 2.91 0.17 -2.06
N ASP A 33 2.32 -0.97 -2.43
CA ASP A 33 2.25 -1.41 -3.82
C ASP A 33 1.24 -0.58 -4.62
N ILE A 34 0.06 -0.29 -4.05
CA ILE A 34 -0.95 0.59 -4.63
C ILE A 34 -0.33 1.96 -4.94
N LEU A 35 0.36 2.56 -3.96
CA LEU A 35 1.05 3.84 -4.15
C LEU A 35 2.12 3.79 -5.26
N ARG A 36 2.98 2.78 -5.25
CA ARG A 36 4.04 2.62 -6.26
C ARG A 36 3.46 2.43 -7.65
N GLN A 37 2.38 1.67 -7.78
CA GLN A 37 1.70 1.42 -9.05
C GLN A 37 1.00 2.68 -9.56
N ALA A 38 0.23 3.39 -8.73
CA ALA A 38 -0.41 4.65 -9.10
C ALA A 38 0.64 5.69 -9.53
N SER A 39 1.78 5.75 -8.84
CA SER A 39 2.90 6.62 -9.20
C SER A 39 3.56 6.22 -10.53
N SER A 40 3.73 4.93 -10.83
CA SER A 40 4.38 4.48 -12.06
C SER A 40 3.46 4.66 -13.28
N GLN A 41 2.16 4.47 -13.09
CA GLN A 41 1.11 4.74 -14.09
C GLN A 41 0.81 6.23 -14.27
N LYS A 42 1.42 7.10 -13.45
CA LYS A 42 1.21 8.56 -13.49
C LYS A 42 -0.26 8.95 -13.36
N THR A 43 -1.03 8.24 -12.54
CA THR A 43 -2.43 8.62 -12.27
C THR A 43 -2.47 9.97 -11.53
N PRO A 44 -3.56 10.74 -11.63
CA PRO A 44 -3.67 12.01 -10.93
C PRO A 44 -3.45 11.90 -9.40
N LEU A 45 -3.98 10.83 -8.79
CA LEU A 45 -3.76 10.54 -7.37
C LEU A 45 -2.31 10.08 -7.10
N GLY A 46 -1.76 9.24 -7.97
CA GLY A 46 -0.38 8.76 -7.86
C GLY A 46 0.66 9.87 -7.93
N LEU A 47 0.49 10.84 -8.83
CA LEU A 47 1.36 12.01 -8.95
C LEU A 47 1.28 12.91 -7.72
N LYS A 48 0.07 13.12 -7.17
CA LYS A 48 -0.11 13.84 -5.90
C LYS A 48 0.62 13.13 -4.76
N ALA A 49 0.44 11.82 -4.61
CA ALA A 49 1.07 11.07 -3.54
C ALA A 49 2.60 11.03 -3.67
N LYS A 50 3.11 10.91 -4.91
CA LYS A 50 4.55 10.96 -5.22
C LYS A 50 5.20 12.24 -4.70
N ASN A 51 4.55 13.40 -4.84
CA ASN A 51 5.08 14.67 -4.34
C ASN A 51 5.32 14.68 -2.82
N TYR A 52 4.51 13.98 -2.03
CA TYR A 52 4.73 13.84 -0.58
C TYR A 52 5.86 12.85 -0.29
N MET A 53 5.86 11.70 -0.97
CA MET A 53 6.86 10.65 -0.79
C MET A 53 8.27 11.13 -1.14
N ASP A 54 8.44 11.84 -2.25
CA ASP A 54 9.74 12.37 -2.71
C ASP A 54 10.30 13.42 -1.71
N ARG A 55 9.44 14.04 -0.89
CA ARG A 55 9.84 14.95 0.20
C ARG A 55 10.03 14.25 1.54
N GLY A 56 9.84 12.93 1.62
CA GLY A 56 9.84 12.17 2.87
C GLY A 56 8.66 12.49 3.78
N HIS A 57 7.61 13.14 3.27
CA HIS A 57 6.42 13.48 4.03
C HIS A 57 5.44 12.30 4.06
N LEU A 58 4.62 12.26 5.11
CA LEU A 58 3.49 11.36 5.18
C LEU A 58 2.45 11.73 4.11
N VAL A 59 1.94 10.73 3.39
CA VAL A 59 0.83 10.91 2.45
C VAL A 59 -0.46 11.12 3.28
N PRO A 60 -1.26 12.17 3.03
CA PRO A 60 -2.48 12.43 3.79
C PRO A 60 -3.50 11.27 3.71
N ASP A 61 -4.23 11.05 4.80
CA ASP A 61 -5.18 9.93 4.93
C ASP A 61 -6.27 9.95 3.84
N ASP A 62 -6.87 11.12 3.56
CA ASP A 62 -7.89 11.26 2.53
C ASP A 62 -7.37 10.84 1.14
N LEU A 63 -6.11 11.17 0.85
CA LEU A 63 -5.46 10.79 -0.39
C LEU A 63 -5.23 9.27 -0.45
N MET A 64 -4.81 8.66 0.66
CA MET A 64 -4.66 7.21 0.75
C MET A 64 -5.98 6.46 0.63
N ILE A 65 -7.04 6.94 1.27
CA ILE A 65 -8.37 6.34 1.18
C ILE A 65 -8.89 6.38 -0.26
N ASN A 66 -8.68 7.49 -0.97
CA ASN A 66 -9.07 7.60 -2.38
C ASN A 66 -8.27 6.65 -3.28
N LEU A 67 -6.97 6.49 -3.03
CA LEU A 67 -6.11 5.52 -3.73
C LEU A 67 -6.53 4.06 -3.52
N ILE A 68 -7.05 3.72 -2.34
CA ILE A 68 -7.51 2.35 -2.03
C ILE A 68 -8.89 2.07 -2.65
N LYS A 69 -9.68 3.11 -2.95
CA LYS A 69 -11.03 2.99 -3.50
C LYS A 69 -11.07 2.90 -5.04
N GLU A 70 -10.01 3.33 -5.73
CA GLU A 70 -9.80 3.07 -7.17
C GLU A 70 -9.58 1.57 -7.43
#